data_AF-A0AAD3DSC4-F1
#
_entry.id   AF-A0AAD3DSC4-F1
#
_cell.length_a   1.000
_cell.length_b   1.000
_cell.length_c   1.000
_cell.angle_alpha   90.00
_cell.angle_beta   90.00
_cell.angle_gamma   90.00
#
_symmetry.space_group_name_H-M   'P 1'
#
loop_
_entity.id
_entity.type
_entity.pdbx_description
1 polymer ?
#
loop_
_entity_poly.entity_id
_entity_poly.type
_entity_poly.pdbx_seq_one_letter_code
_entity_poly.pdbx_strand_id
1 'polypeptide(L)'
;MSQPAIADAAKAALKDASKYLFFDGQGTVLASNFTAEPNELKPLEALFTDRDEAVKNGMVVLGTRYEVHRHHPPLVYGRTMGGVPEQSEGCAVCKVEKGLGGQACYGLIIYQMPNISARMVPMLQKFCQEQLEAK
;
A
#
# COMPACT_ATOMS: atom_id res chain seq x y z
N MET A 1 12.62 -5.53 14.30
CA MET A 1 13.35 -4.76 13.27
C MET A 1 13.16 -3.28 13.57
N SER A 2 14.22 -2.48 13.45
CA SER A 2 14.13 -1.02 13.65
C SER A 2 13.60 -0.34 12.38
N GLN A 3 12.84 0.75 12.53
CA GLN A 3 12.31 1.57 11.41
C GLN A 3 13.33 1.85 10.27
N PRO A 4 14.61 2.23 10.53
CA PRO A 4 15.58 2.45 9.46
C PRO A 4 15.84 1.22 8.57
N ALA A 5 15.79 0.00 9.14
CA ALA A 5 16.02 -1.22 8.36
C ALA A 5 14.91 -1.49 7.33
N ILE A 6 13.66 -1.17 7.68
CA ILE A 6 12.52 -1.35 6.76
C ILE A 6 12.60 -0.34 5.61
N ALA A 7 12.98 0.91 5.90
CA ALA A 7 13.14 1.95 4.90
C ALA A 7 14.24 1.61 3.87
N ASP A 8 15.39 1.10 4.32
CA ASP A 8 16.46 0.72 3.40
C ASP A 8 16.13 -0.54 2.59
N ALA A 9 15.47 -1.53 3.21
CA ALA A 9 14.95 -2.68 2.49
C ALA A 9 13.92 -2.28 1.42
N ALA A 10 13.02 -1.33 1.74
CA ALA A 10 12.02 -0.83 0.81
C ALA A 10 12.65 -0.13 -0.39
N LYS A 11 13.66 0.73 -0.17
CA LYS A 11 14.41 1.38 -1.26
C LYS A 11 15.04 0.37 -2.21
N ALA A 12 15.58 -0.74 -1.70
CA ALA A 12 16.21 -1.77 -2.51
C ALA A 12 15.19 -2.63 -3.26
N ALA A 13 14.12 -3.07 -2.58
CA ALA A 13 13.16 -4.03 -3.12
C ALA A 13 12.06 -3.37 -3.99
N LEU A 14 11.70 -2.12 -3.72
CA LEU A 14 10.58 -1.40 -4.34
C LEU A 14 11.07 -0.17 -5.12
N LYS A 15 12.27 -0.23 -5.69
CA LYS A 15 12.90 0.85 -6.47
C LYS A 15 12.05 1.38 -7.65
N ASP A 16 11.15 0.54 -8.17
CA ASP A 16 10.26 0.87 -9.29
C ASP A 16 8.93 1.52 -8.83
N ALA A 17 8.66 1.54 -7.51
CA ALA A 17 7.53 2.26 -6.94
C ALA A 17 7.92 3.74 -6.79
N SER A 18 7.02 4.64 -7.21
CA SER A 18 7.23 6.07 -7.02
C SER A 18 7.08 6.46 -5.55
N LYS A 19 6.15 5.82 -4.84
CA LYS A 19 5.91 6.03 -3.41
C LYS A 19 5.71 4.73 -2.67
N TYR A 20 6.10 4.68 -1.41
CA TYR A 20 5.80 3.60 -0.49
C TYR A 20 5.47 4.11 0.91
N LEU A 21 4.64 3.35 1.62
CA LEU A 21 4.26 3.61 3.00
C LEU A 21 4.01 2.28 3.70
N PHE A 22 4.58 2.13 4.89
CA PHE A 22 4.37 0.99 5.78
C PHE A 22 3.96 1.51 7.14
N PHE A 23 2.89 0.94 7.70
CA PHE A 23 2.37 1.35 8.99
C PHE A 23 1.74 0.16 9.73
N ASP A 24 1.60 0.29 11.05
CA ASP A 24 0.90 -0.69 11.89
C ASP A 24 -0.57 -0.33 12.11
N GLY A 25 -1.34 -1.24 12.72
CA GLY A 25 -2.75 -1.02 13.05
C GLY A 25 -3.03 0.03 14.13
N GLN A 26 -2.01 0.74 14.62
CA GLN A 26 -2.17 1.94 15.45
C GLN A 26 -1.99 3.23 14.63
N GLY A 27 -1.71 3.12 13.33
CA GLY A 27 -1.37 4.25 12.47
C GLY A 27 0.07 4.74 12.64
N THR A 28 0.93 3.95 13.29
CA THR A 28 2.36 4.29 13.43
C THR A 28 3.07 3.98 12.13
N VAL A 29 3.67 5.02 11.51
CA VAL A 29 4.48 4.85 10.31
C VAL A 29 5.78 4.12 10.64
N LEU A 30 5.99 2.97 10.00
CA LEU A 30 7.19 2.15 10.11
C LEU A 30 8.28 2.60 9.13
N ALA A 31 7.87 2.97 7.91
CA ALA A 31 8.74 3.53 6.87
C ALA A 31 7.90 4.18 5.77
N SER A 32 8.37 5.30 5.22
CA SER A 32 7.79 5.93 4.04
C SER A 32 8.82 6.78 3.31
N ASN A 33 8.64 7.00 2.01
CA ASN A 33 9.40 7.99 1.24
C ASN A 33 8.62 9.30 1.00
N PHE A 34 7.48 9.47 1.65
CA PHE A 34 6.68 10.70 1.63
C PHE A 34 6.08 10.98 3.00
N THR A 35 5.47 12.16 3.17
CA THR A 35 4.76 12.52 4.40
C THR A 35 3.37 11.89 4.38
N ALA A 36 3.14 10.86 5.19
CA ALA A 36 1.83 10.22 5.30
C ALA A 36 0.81 11.12 6.02
N GLU A 37 -0.38 11.25 5.47
CA GLU A 37 -1.48 11.98 6.09
C GLU A 37 -2.21 11.05 7.10
N PRO A 38 -2.21 11.35 8.41
CA PRO A 38 -2.80 10.46 9.42
C PRO A 38 -4.29 10.17 9.19
N ASN A 39 -5.00 11.13 8.58
CA ASN A 39 -6.42 11.02 8.26
C ASN A 39 -6.70 10.01 7.13
N GLU A 40 -5.69 9.66 6.33
CA GLU A 40 -5.81 8.67 5.24
C GLU A 40 -5.53 7.24 5.73
N LEU A 41 -4.83 7.04 6.84
CA LEU A 41 -4.43 5.70 7.32
C LEU A 41 -5.64 4.83 7.69
N LYS A 42 -6.57 5.35 8.50
CA LYS A 42 -7.77 4.60 8.92
C LYS A 42 -8.64 4.13 7.74
N PRO A 43 -8.96 4.99 6.75
CA PRO A 43 -9.62 4.54 5.53
C PRO A 43 -8.89 3.41 4.79
N LEU A 44 -7.55 3.43 4.74
CA LEU A 44 -6.75 2.38 4.11
C LEU A 44 -6.87 1.03 4.86
N GLU A 45 -6.97 1.05 6.18
CA GLU A 45 -7.25 -0.16 6.97
C GLU A 45 -8.67 -0.69 6.72
N ALA A 46 -9.65 0.22 6.63
CA ALA A 46 -11.05 -0.11 6.41
C ALA A 46 -11.30 -0.82 5.06
N LEU A 47 -10.40 -0.67 4.08
CA LEU A 47 -10.45 -1.40 2.80
C LEU A 47 -10.61 -2.91 2.98
N PHE A 48 -10.10 -3.47 4.07
CA PHE A 48 -10.13 -4.92 4.33
C PHE A 48 -11.35 -5.36 5.15
N THR A 49 -12.26 -4.44 5.49
CA THR A 49 -13.45 -4.74 6.30
C THR A 49 -14.67 -5.04 5.42
N ASP A 50 -14.91 -4.22 4.41
CA ASP A 50 -16.07 -4.36 3.51
C ASP A 50 -15.63 -4.12 2.06
N ARG A 51 -15.98 -5.07 1.18
CA ARG A 51 -15.61 -5.02 -0.24
C ARG A 51 -16.38 -3.93 -0.98
N ASP A 52 -17.67 -3.82 -0.75
CA ASP A 52 -18.54 -2.93 -1.53
C ASP A 52 -18.23 -1.47 -1.20
N GLU A 53 -17.99 -1.15 0.08
CA GLU A 53 -17.52 0.17 0.50
C GLU A 53 -16.11 0.47 -0.03
N ALA A 54 -15.20 -0.50 -0.06
CA ALA A 54 -13.86 -0.30 -0.65
C ALA A 54 -13.92 0.00 -2.15
N VAL A 55 -14.77 -0.72 -2.90
CA VAL A 55 -14.97 -0.49 -4.35
C VAL A 55 -15.65 0.85 -4.61
N LYS A 56 -16.65 1.22 -3.81
CA LYS A 56 -17.42 2.45 -3.94
C LYS A 56 -16.62 3.71 -3.60
N ASN A 57 -15.87 3.67 -2.50
CA ASN A 57 -15.13 4.83 -1.99
C ASN A 57 -13.74 4.96 -2.62
N GLY A 58 -13.15 3.84 -3.05
CA GLY A 58 -11.79 3.79 -3.56
C GLY A 58 -10.73 3.93 -2.46
N MET A 59 -9.50 4.22 -2.86
CA MET A 59 -8.39 4.53 -1.95
C MET A 59 -8.00 5.99 -2.14
N VAL A 60 -7.75 6.72 -1.05
CA VAL A 60 -7.24 8.08 -1.11
C VAL A 60 -5.84 8.11 -0.52
N VAL A 61 -4.88 8.61 -1.29
CA VAL A 61 -3.49 8.77 -0.86
C VAL A 61 -2.97 10.09 -1.41
N LEU A 62 -2.45 10.96 -0.54
CA LEU A 62 -2.00 12.30 -0.89
C LEU A 62 -3.09 13.13 -1.59
N GLY A 63 -4.34 12.98 -1.15
CA GLY A 63 -5.51 13.63 -1.76
C GLY A 63 -5.91 13.09 -3.13
N THR A 64 -5.19 12.11 -3.69
CA THR A 64 -5.53 11.47 -4.96
C THR A 64 -6.38 10.24 -4.72
N ARG A 65 -7.53 10.16 -5.41
CA ARG A 65 -8.41 9.00 -5.39
C ARG A 65 -8.01 7.97 -6.46
N TYR A 66 -7.91 6.71 -6.03
CA TYR A 66 -7.68 5.54 -6.87
C TYR A 66 -8.93 4.66 -6.84
N GLU A 67 -9.49 4.36 -8.01
CA GLU A 67 -10.63 3.45 -8.13
C GLU A 67 -10.17 2.02 -7.87
N VAL A 68 -10.79 1.36 -6.89
CA VAL A 68 -10.51 -0.03 -6.56
C VAL A 68 -11.19 -0.93 -7.57
N HIS A 69 -10.40 -1.57 -8.44
CA HIS A 69 -10.91 -2.58 -9.37
C HIS A 69 -10.62 -4.02 -8.93
N ARG A 70 -9.67 -4.22 -7.99
CA ARG A 70 -9.44 -5.53 -7.40
C ARG A 70 -9.40 -5.43 -5.89
N HIS A 71 -10.34 -6.13 -5.29
CA HIS A 71 -10.41 -6.40 -3.86
C HIS A 71 -10.30 -7.91 -3.68
N HIS A 72 -9.13 -8.37 -3.24
CA HIS A 72 -8.84 -9.78 -2.99
C HIS A 72 -7.84 -9.88 -1.84
N PRO A 73 -8.31 -9.76 -0.58
CA PRO A 73 -7.48 -9.85 0.60
C PRO A 73 -6.50 -11.04 0.52
N PRO A 74 -5.19 -10.84 0.81
CA PRO A 74 -4.61 -9.69 1.53
C PRO A 74 -4.32 -8.45 0.68
N LEU A 75 -4.76 -8.39 -0.58
CA LEU A 75 -4.44 -7.32 -1.52
C LEU A 75 -5.68 -6.53 -1.96
N VAL A 76 -5.57 -5.21 -1.92
CA VAL A 76 -6.54 -4.28 -2.53
C VAL A 76 -5.77 -3.31 -3.41
N TYR A 77 -6.17 -3.16 -4.66
CA TYR A 77 -5.47 -2.26 -5.58
C TYR A 77 -6.38 -1.71 -6.67
N GLY A 78 -5.89 -0.63 -7.25
CA GLY A 78 -6.66 0.22 -8.15
C GLY A 78 -5.76 1.17 -8.92
N ARG A 79 -6.40 2.05 -9.69
CA ARG A 79 -5.71 3.08 -10.46
C ARG A 79 -6.49 4.39 -10.44
N THR A 80 -5.81 5.49 -10.68
CA THR A 80 -6.48 6.77 -10.96
C THR A 80 -7.32 6.65 -12.24
N MET A 81 -8.48 7.30 -12.21
CA MET A 81 -9.38 7.46 -13.36
C MET A 81 -9.45 8.94 -13.74
N GLY A 82 -9.52 9.22 -15.04
CA GLY A 82 -9.56 10.59 -15.57
C GLY A 82 -8.15 11.16 -15.82
N GLY A 83 -7.77 11.24 -17.09
CA GLY A 83 -6.46 11.70 -17.53
C GLY A 83 -6.00 10.98 -18.79
N VAL A 84 -4.84 11.35 -19.32
CA VAL A 84 -4.20 10.62 -20.42
C VAL A 84 -3.75 9.25 -19.87
N PRO A 85 -3.98 8.11 -20.55
CA PRO A 85 -3.64 6.78 -20.05
C PRO A 85 -2.18 6.64 -19.54
N GLU A 86 -1.26 7.40 -20.14
CA GLU A 86 0.16 7.44 -19.80
C GLU A 86 0.45 8.05 -18.41
N GLN A 87 -0.48 8.84 -17.87
CA GLN A 87 -0.39 9.47 -16.55
C GLN A 87 -1.15 8.70 -15.47
N SER A 88 -1.77 7.57 -15.82
CA SER A 88 -2.47 6.74 -14.85
C SER A 88 -1.48 6.23 -13.80
N GLU A 89 -1.82 6.42 -12.53
CA GLU A 89 -1.06 5.90 -11.40
C GLU A 89 -1.80 4.70 -10.82
N GLY A 90 -1.07 3.63 -10.49
CA GLY A 90 -1.58 2.53 -9.71
C GLY A 90 -1.26 2.71 -8.23
N CYS A 91 -2.20 2.29 -7.39
CA CYS A 91 -2.01 2.17 -5.95
C CYS A 91 -2.35 0.75 -5.53
N ALA A 92 -1.56 0.17 -4.63
CA ALA A 92 -1.81 -1.13 -4.06
C ALA A 92 -1.54 -1.13 -2.56
N VAL A 93 -2.41 -1.79 -1.81
CA VAL A 93 -2.34 -1.98 -0.37
C VAL A 93 -2.32 -3.48 -0.07
N CYS A 94 -1.39 -3.89 0.78
CA CYS A 94 -1.25 -5.25 1.28
C CYS A 94 -1.43 -5.25 2.79
N LYS A 95 -2.28 -6.14 3.31
CA LYS A 95 -2.45 -6.39 4.74
C LYS A 95 -1.65 -7.61 5.17
N VAL A 96 -0.94 -7.50 6.29
CA VAL A 96 -0.32 -8.62 7.00
C VAL A 96 -1.05 -8.75 8.33
N GLU A 97 -1.79 -9.84 8.53
CA GLU A 97 -2.66 -10.00 9.70
C GLU A 97 -1.88 -10.11 11.02
N LYS A 98 -0.77 -10.86 11.00
CA LYS A 98 0.15 -11.02 12.12
C LYS A 98 1.46 -10.32 11.82
N GLY A 99 1.41 -9.01 11.82
CA GLY A 99 2.55 -8.16 11.55
C GLY A 99 3.49 -7.99 12.75
N LEU A 100 4.45 -7.07 12.62
CA LEU A 100 5.44 -6.76 13.65
C LEU A 100 4.75 -6.37 14.97
N GLY A 101 5.16 -7.02 16.07
CA GLY A 101 4.55 -6.79 17.38
C GLY A 101 3.22 -7.50 17.59
N GLY A 102 2.84 -8.44 16.71
CA GLY A 102 1.62 -9.26 16.85
C GLY A 102 0.33 -8.56 16.41
N GLN A 103 0.43 -7.37 15.84
CA GLN A 103 -0.66 -6.55 15.34
C GLN A 103 -0.65 -6.52 13.80
N ALA A 104 -1.77 -6.16 13.19
CA ALA A 104 -1.81 -6.02 11.74
C ALA A 104 -0.83 -4.94 11.25
N CYS A 105 -0.17 -5.20 10.13
CA CYS A 105 0.64 -4.21 9.42
C CYS A 105 0.11 -4.06 8.00
N TYR A 106 0.34 -2.88 7.43
CA TYR A 106 -0.12 -2.52 6.10
C TYR A 106 1.07 -1.97 5.31
N GLY A 107 1.16 -2.40 4.06
CA GLY A 107 2.09 -1.84 3.09
C GLY A 107 1.36 -1.26 1.90
N LEU A 108 1.79 -0.10 1.45
CA LEU A 108 1.21 0.62 0.33
C LEU A 108 2.32 0.99 -0.64
N ILE A 109 2.05 0.85 -1.94
CA ILE A 109 2.87 1.43 -3.00
C ILE A 109 2.03 2.23 -4.00
N ILE A 110 2.65 3.26 -4.56
CA ILE A 110 2.18 3.96 -5.76
C ILE A 110 3.19 3.71 -6.87
N TYR A 111 2.71 3.48 -8.08
CA TYR A 111 3.52 3.18 -9.26
C TYR A 111 2.89 3.77 -10.53
N GLN A 112 3.72 4.14 -11.50
CA GLN A 112 3.29 4.76 -12.75
C GLN A 112 3.69 3.88 -13.94
N MET A 113 3.14 4.15 -15.12
CA MET A 113 3.59 3.50 -16.36
C MET A 113 5.12 3.70 -16.54
N PRO A 114 5.86 2.69 -17.05
CA PRO A 114 5.39 1.42 -17.60
C PRO A 114 5.12 0.32 -16.54
N ASN A 115 5.22 0.63 -15.24
CA ASN A 115 4.97 -0.35 -14.19
C ASN A 115 3.47 -0.64 -14.04
N ILE A 116 3.13 -1.93 -14.14
CA ILE A 116 1.75 -2.41 -14.07
C ILE A 116 1.50 -3.21 -12.79
N SER A 117 0.23 -3.32 -12.40
CA SER A 117 -0.19 -4.02 -11.19
C SER A 117 0.29 -5.47 -11.15
N ALA A 118 0.32 -6.16 -12.30
CA ALA A 118 0.81 -7.54 -12.41
C ALA A 118 2.27 -7.73 -11.99
N ARG A 119 3.11 -6.68 -12.08
CA ARG A 119 4.50 -6.68 -11.60
C ARG A 119 4.60 -6.14 -10.17
N MET A 120 3.97 -5.00 -9.93
CA MET A 120 4.18 -4.23 -8.70
C MET A 120 3.49 -4.83 -7.48
N VAL A 121 2.28 -5.40 -7.66
CA VAL A 121 1.51 -5.98 -6.56
C VAL A 121 2.19 -7.22 -5.97
N PRO A 122 2.71 -8.18 -6.76
CA PRO A 122 3.49 -9.29 -6.20
C PRO A 122 4.76 -8.86 -5.47
N MET A 123 5.45 -7.81 -5.97
CA MET A 123 6.63 -7.26 -5.30
C MET A 123 6.28 -6.67 -3.93
N LEU A 124 5.18 -5.91 -3.84
CA LEU A 124 4.64 -5.42 -2.57
C LEU A 124 4.34 -6.58 -1.61
N GLN A 125 3.56 -7.57 -2.09
CA GLN A 125 3.14 -8.69 -1.24
C GLN A 125 4.34 -9.45 -0.66
N LYS A 126 5.32 -9.77 -1.51
CA LYS A 126 6.56 -10.43 -1.09
C LYS A 126 7.30 -9.61 -0.04
N PHE A 127 7.46 -8.31 -0.26
CA PHE A 127 8.11 -7.43 0.69
C PHE A 127 7.40 -7.40 2.04
N CYS A 128 6.07 -7.27 2.04
CA CYS A 128 5.26 -7.27 3.25
C CYS A 128 5.41 -8.59 4.03
N GLN A 129 5.41 -9.73 3.35
CA GLN A 129 5.63 -11.04 3.99
C GLN A 129 7.05 -11.14 4.59
N GLU A 130 8.08 -10.71 3.87
CA GLU A 130 9.47 -10.84 4.32
C GLU A 130 9.84 -9.89 5.47
N GLN A 131 9.27 -8.67 5.49
CA GLN A 131 9.70 -7.59 6.36
C GLN A 131 8.70 -7.23 7.46
N LEU A 132 7.41 -7.45 7.23
CA LEU A 132 6.36 -7.03 8.15
C LEU A 132 5.71 -8.20 8.90
N GLU A 133 5.77 -9.42 8.40
CA GLU A 133 5.22 -10.59 9.10
C GLU A 133 6.06 -10.92 10.33
N ALA A 134 5.37 -11.19 11.46
CA ALA A 134 6.02 -11.70 12.65
C ALA A 134 6.58 -13.11 12.38
N LYS A 135 7.84 -13.32 12.77
CA LYS A 135 8.51 -14.62 12.69
C LYS A 135 8.32 -15.44 13.95
#